data_AF-A0A4Q9LLA9-F1
#
_entry.id   AF-A0A4Q9LLA9-F1
#
_cell.length_a   1.000
_cell.length_b   1.000
_cell.length_c   1.000
_cell.angle_alpha   90.00
_cell.angle_beta   90.00
_cell.angle_gamma   90.00
#
_symmetry.space_group_name_H-M   'P 1'
#
loop_
_entity.id
_entity.type
_entity.pdbx_description
1 polymer ?
#
loop_
_entity_poly.entity_id
_entity_poly.type
_entity_poly.pdbx_seq_one_letter_code
_entity_poly.pdbx_strand_id
1 'polypeptide(L)'
;MDILNLNHTCSEINLPLCKVLKDTPCGYTGRSLPVFGTNLNTFFTIIILLAAMFCTFRMIKGANKKYSAVGRKEMVTFFYMYLATISLETVLVSGVLKKNVLVYLTSLQLSFANSTVFCLFIGGLTSTSLVDIGLLKSILIVRVVTFVYFVTSIVVIYMFLMAKNSFIICFFTFILNLGLAFLYLILQVLKLIRLDAEVWAYGTLIISALFFMSGILPLFFGSEYIALLSDRYLDGLFFFHLFIFCGIIMIHKYWLSVCENEAECISLIVKGEIKNV
;
A
#
# COMPACT_ATOMS: atom_id res chain seq x y z
N MET A 1 -8.42 -24.52 -7.39
CA MET A 1 -7.95 -23.67 -6.27
C MET A 1 -8.91 -22.50 -6.17
N ASP A 2 -9.78 -22.48 -5.16
CA ASP A 2 -10.67 -21.35 -4.93
C ASP A 2 -9.91 -20.24 -4.21
N ILE A 3 -9.22 -19.39 -4.99
CA ILE A 3 -8.51 -18.19 -4.51
C ILE A 3 -9.43 -17.32 -3.64
N LEU A 4 -10.72 -17.34 -3.95
CA LEU A 4 -11.77 -16.57 -3.28
C LEU A 4 -12.13 -17.10 -1.88
N ASN A 5 -11.95 -18.39 -1.61
CA ASN A 5 -12.34 -18.99 -0.32
C ASN A 5 -11.27 -18.81 0.77
N LEU A 6 -10.10 -18.23 0.45
CA LEU A 6 -8.96 -17.93 1.35
C LEU A 6 -8.41 -19.13 2.15
N ASN A 7 -9.03 -20.31 2.04
CA ASN A 7 -8.76 -21.48 2.86
C ASN A 7 -7.33 -22.01 2.65
N HIS A 8 -6.86 -21.96 1.41
CA HIS A 8 -5.52 -22.37 1.01
C HIS A 8 -4.46 -21.33 1.44
N THR A 9 -4.71 -20.05 1.15
CA THR A 9 -3.86 -18.94 1.59
C THR A 9 -3.67 -18.95 3.11
N CYS A 10 -4.74 -19.20 3.87
CA CYS A 10 -4.66 -19.26 5.33
C CYS A 10 -4.02 -20.54 5.90
N SER A 11 -3.89 -21.62 5.13
CA SER A 11 -3.08 -22.77 5.56
C SER A 11 -1.58 -22.55 5.34
N GLU A 12 -1.24 -21.75 4.32
CA GLU A 12 0.15 -21.55 3.90
C GLU A 12 0.82 -20.30 4.49
N ILE A 13 0.05 -19.26 4.83
CA ILE A 13 0.59 -17.96 5.25
C ILE A 13 -0.09 -17.48 6.53
N ASN A 14 0.73 -16.95 7.43
CA ASN A 14 0.28 -16.42 8.71
C ASN A 14 -0.23 -14.96 8.61
N LEU A 15 -1.25 -14.71 7.78
CA LEU A 15 -1.87 -13.39 7.73
C LEU A 15 -2.65 -13.10 9.04
N PRO A 16 -2.65 -11.84 9.52
CA PRO A 16 -3.50 -11.44 10.66
C PRO A 16 -4.98 -11.77 10.48
N LEU A 17 -5.47 -11.68 9.24
CA LEU A 17 -6.81 -12.09 8.86
C LEU A 17 -7.08 -13.58 9.10
N CYS A 18 -6.12 -14.43 8.74
CA CYS A 18 -6.25 -15.88 8.84
C CYS A 18 -6.32 -16.36 10.29
N LYS A 19 -5.62 -15.68 11.21
CA LYS A 19 -5.71 -15.94 12.67
C LYS A 19 -7.11 -15.69 13.25
N VAL A 20 -7.92 -14.86 12.59
CA VAL A 20 -9.31 -14.57 12.99
C VAL A 20 -10.28 -15.54 12.32
N LEU A 21 -10.05 -15.90 11.06
CA LEU A 21 -10.92 -16.79 10.28
C LEU A 21 -10.83 -18.25 10.72
N LYS A 22 -9.62 -18.74 11.00
CA LYS A 22 -9.36 -20.14 11.35
C LYS A 22 -8.71 -20.26 12.72
N ASP A 23 -9.19 -21.22 13.50
CA ASP A 23 -8.58 -21.62 14.78
C ASP A 23 -7.46 -22.67 14.60
N THR A 24 -7.25 -23.17 13.39
CA THR A 24 -6.17 -24.14 13.08
C THR A 24 -4.84 -23.42 12.86
N PRO A 25 -3.74 -23.91 13.45
CA PRO A 25 -2.42 -23.29 13.25
C PRO A 25 -1.95 -23.44 11.80
N CYS A 26 -1.34 -22.37 11.25
CA CYS A 26 -0.72 -22.39 9.93
C CYS A 26 0.48 -23.35 9.90
N GLY A 27 0.66 -24.10 8.81
CA GLY A 27 1.70 -25.13 8.71
C GLY A 27 3.11 -24.59 8.42
N TYR A 28 3.20 -23.42 7.80
CA TYR A 28 4.42 -22.86 7.24
C TYR A 28 4.71 -21.46 7.79
N THR A 29 4.74 -21.32 9.11
CA THR A 29 5.14 -20.07 9.76
C THR A 29 6.63 -20.04 10.03
N GLY A 30 7.22 -18.87 9.89
CA GLY A 30 8.62 -18.61 10.19
C GLY A 30 8.91 -18.81 11.67
N ARG A 31 10.14 -19.22 11.95
CA ARG A 31 10.55 -19.62 13.29
C ARG A 31 10.25 -18.51 14.32
N SER A 32 9.63 -18.90 15.43
CA SER A 32 9.45 -18.00 16.56
C SER A 32 10.76 -17.88 17.34
N LEU A 33 11.12 -16.66 17.70
CA LEU A 33 12.31 -16.35 18.49
C LEU A 33 11.88 -15.71 19.81
N PRO A 34 12.38 -16.20 20.96
CA PRO A 34 12.11 -15.55 22.23
C PRO A 34 12.87 -14.23 22.28
N VAL A 35 12.13 -13.11 22.29
CA VAL A 35 12.68 -11.77 22.40
C VAL A 35 12.00 -11.10 23.59
N PHE A 36 12.78 -10.62 24.55
CA PHE A 36 12.30 -10.01 25.80
C PHE A 36 11.25 -10.85 26.56
N GLY A 37 11.41 -12.18 26.58
CA GLY A 37 10.51 -13.09 27.31
C GLY A 37 9.17 -13.40 26.61
N THR A 38 8.94 -12.87 25.41
CA THR A 38 7.80 -13.21 24.55
C THR A 38 8.27 -13.90 23.27
N ASN A 39 7.60 -14.97 22.85
CA ASN A 39 7.90 -15.64 21.58
C ASN A 39 7.32 -14.80 20.44
N LEU A 40 8.18 -14.02 19.78
CA LEU A 40 7.79 -13.26 18.59
C LEU A 40 7.70 -14.22 17.41
N ASN A 41 6.53 -14.31 16.81
CA ASN A 41 6.39 -14.97 15.51
C ASN A 41 7.03 -14.10 14.43
N THR A 42 7.68 -14.76 13.46
CA THR A 42 8.12 -14.16 12.19
C THR A 42 9.02 -12.91 12.32
N PHE A 43 10.09 -13.04 13.11
CA PHE A 43 11.05 -11.97 13.44
C PHE A 43 11.58 -11.15 12.25
N PHE A 44 11.96 -11.80 11.14
CA PHE A 44 12.47 -11.10 9.95
C PHE A 44 11.42 -10.20 9.29
N THR A 45 10.14 -10.56 9.38
CA THR A 45 9.03 -9.73 8.87
C THR A 45 8.91 -8.44 9.69
N ILE A 46 9.10 -8.52 11.01
CA ILE A 46 9.09 -7.34 11.89
C ILE A 46 10.25 -6.40 11.54
N ILE A 47 11.45 -6.94 11.28
CA ILE A 47 12.62 -6.13 10.90
C ILE A 47 12.35 -5.34 9.60
N ILE A 48 11.81 -5.99 8.56
CA ILE A 48 11.54 -5.30 7.30
C ILE A 48 10.44 -4.24 7.45
N LEU A 49 9.41 -4.50 8.27
CA LEU A 49 8.37 -3.53 8.58
C LEU A 49 8.92 -2.30 9.31
N LEU A 50 9.84 -2.47 10.27
CA LEU A 50 10.52 -1.36 10.94
C LEU A 50 11.41 -0.56 9.98
N ALA A 51 12.14 -1.24 9.10
CA ALA A 51 12.94 -0.58 8.06
C ALA A 51 12.05 0.22 7.09
N ALA A 52 10.92 -0.36 6.66
CA ALA A 52 9.94 0.30 5.80
C ALA A 52 9.32 1.52 6.49
N MET A 53 9.04 1.43 7.80
CA MET A 53 8.52 2.53 8.61
C MET A 53 9.50 3.71 8.66
N PHE A 54 10.78 3.43 8.94
CA PHE A 54 11.83 4.44 8.96
C PHE A 54 12.00 5.14 7.60
N CYS A 55 12.03 4.36 6.51
CA CYS A 55 12.13 4.89 5.15
C CYS A 55 10.92 5.74 4.77
N THR A 56 9.70 5.28 5.08
CA THR A 56 8.46 6.03 4.84
C THR A 56 8.48 7.37 5.57
N PHE A 57 8.97 7.41 6.82
CA PHE A 57 9.13 8.65 7.56
C PHE A 57 10.11 9.63 6.89
N ARG A 58 11.22 9.12 6.34
CA ARG A 58 12.16 9.95 5.55
C ARG A 58 11.52 10.48 4.28
N MET A 59 10.72 9.67 3.58
CA MET A 59 9.99 10.08 2.37
C MET A 59 8.96 11.18 2.68
N ILE A 60 8.21 11.07 3.79
CA ILE A 60 7.29 12.12 4.26
C ILE A 60 8.04 13.43 4.51
N LYS A 61 9.18 13.39 5.22
CA LYS A 61 10.02 14.58 5.44
C LYS A 61 10.53 15.16 4.13
N GLY A 62 10.97 14.32 3.19
CA GLY A 62 11.43 14.74 1.87
C GLY A 62 10.34 15.44 1.06
N ALA A 63 9.14 14.86 1.00
CA ALA A 63 7.99 15.42 0.30
C ALA A 63 7.57 16.78 0.91
N ASN A 64 7.63 16.94 2.22
CA ASN A 64 7.29 18.21 2.89
C ASN A 64 8.28 19.34 2.56
N LYS A 65 9.56 19.04 2.35
CA LYS A 65 10.60 20.03 2.01
C LYS A 65 10.43 20.64 0.60
N LYS A 66 9.80 19.93 -0.34
CA LYS A 66 9.57 20.44 -1.71
C LYS A 66 8.27 21.29 -1.76
N TYR A 67 8.36 22.59 -1.48
CA TYR A 67 7.18 23.48 -1.35
C TYR A 67 6.45 23.79 -2.67
N SER A 68 7.12 23.68 -3.82
CA SER A 68 6.56 24.01 -5.14
C SER A 68 5.91 22.83 -5.87
N ALA A 69 5.93 21.62 -5.29
CA ALA A 69 5.43 20.43 -5.97
C ALA A 69 3.89 20.35 -5.91
N VAL A 70 3.25 20.27 -7.08
CA VAL A 70 1.82 20.01 -7.24
C VAL A 70 1.49 18.62 -6.68
N GLY A 71 0.33 18.47 -6.02
CA GLY A 71 -0.07 17.18 -5.44
C GLY A 71 0.71 16.75 -4.19
N ARG A 72 1.67 17.54 -3.68
CA ARG A 72 2.45 17.23 -2.46
C ARG A 72 1.60 16.75 -1.29
N LYS A 73 0.54 17.49 -0.96
CA LYS A 73 -0.28 17.20 0.21
C LYS A 73 -1.11 15.91 0.04
N GLU A 74 -1.43 15.53 -1.20
CA GLU A 74 -2.11 14.27 -1.54
C GLU A 74 -1.13 13.11 -1.34
N MET A 75 0.09 13.23 -1.88
CA MET A 75 1.15 12.23 -1.73
C MET A 75 1.58 12.02 -0.26
N VAL A 76 1.64 13.10 0.53
CA VAL A 76 1.90 13.03 1.97
C VAL A 76 0.76 12.30 2.70
N THR A 77 -0.50 12.51 2.29
CA THR A 77 -1.65 11.79 2.86
C THR A 77 -1.56 10.28 2.57
N PHE A 78 -1.19 9.91 1.34
CA PHE A 78 -0.91 8.51 0.97
C PHE A 78 0.16 7.87 1.86
N PHE A 79 1.30 8.55 2.08
CA PHE A 79 2.35 8.01 2.94
C PHE A 79 1.94 7.88 4.41
N TYR A 80 1.11 8.79 4.93
CA TYR A 80 0.58 8.64 6.29
C TYR A 80 -0.34 7.43 6.42
N MET A 81 -1.19 7.16 5.43
CA MET A 81 -2.04 5.96 5.42
C MET A 81 -1.20 4.68 5.36
N TYR A 82 -0.19 4.65 4.48
CA TYR A 82 0.74 3.52 4.41
C TYR A 82 1.51 3.31 5.72
N LEU A 83 1.97 4.40 6.34
CA LEU A 83 2.65 4.37 7.64
C LEU A 83 1.76 3.78 8.74
N ALA A 84 0.46 4.14 8.74
CA ALA A 84 -0.51 3.57 9.67
C ALA A 84 -0.72 2.06 9.42
N THR A 85 -0.83 1.62 8.16
CA THR A 85 -0.94 0.20 7.80
C THR A 85 0.24 -0.61 8.33
N ILE A 86 1.49 -0.23 8.03
CA ILE A 86 2.68 -0.98 8.45
C ILE A 86 2.90 -0.94 9.96
N SER A 87 2.48 0.14 10.63
CA SER A 87 2.54 0.24 12.09
C SER A 87 1.60 -0.76 12.76
N LEU A 88 0.36 -0.85 12.30
CA LEU A 88 -0.61 -1.82 12.81
C LEU A 88 -0.21 -3.26 12.45
N GLU A 89 0.32 -3.48 11.24
CA GLU A 89 0.82 -4.79 10.81
C GLU A 89 1.92 -5.31 11.74
N THR A 90 2.87 -4.46 12.12
CA THR A 90 3.95 -4.82 13.05
C THR A 90 3.41 -5.36 14.38
N VAL A 91 2.35 -4.75 14.90
CA VAL A 91 1.68 -5.18 16.14
C VAL A 91 0.92 -6.49 15.92
N LEU A 92 0.21 -6.64 14.80
CA LEU A 92 -0.58 -7.84 14.48
C LEU A 92 0.27 -9.09 14.23
N VAL A 93 1.41 -8.91 13.57
CA VAL A 93 2.35 -9.98 13.23
C VAL A 93 3.03 -10.53 14.49
N SER A 94 3.31 -9.68 15.48
CA SER A 94 3.94 -10.05 16.76
C SER A 94 3.25 -11.21 17.49
N GLY A 95 1.94 -11.39 17.31
CA GLY A 95 1.19 -12.51 17.88
C GLY A 95 0.86 -12.38 19.37
N VAL A 96 1.15 -11.24 19.99
CA VAL A 96 0.94 -11.01 21.45
C VAL A 96 -0.53 -10.69 21.80
N LEU A 97 -1.39 -10.49 20.80
CA LEU A 97 -2.76 -9.98 20.99
C LEU A 97 -3.77 -11.06 21.39
N LYS A 98 -4.70 -10.69 22.28
CA LYS A 98 -5.90 -11.50 22.59
C LYS A 98 -6.88 -11.53 21.41
N LYS A 99 -7.64 -12.63 21.26
CA LYS A 99 -8.60 -12.81 20.13
C LYS A 99 -9.56 -11.63 19.93
N ASN A 100 -10.16 -11.08 20.98
CA ASN A 100 -11.09 -9.96 20.85
C ASN A 100 -10.42 -8.71 20.26
N VAL A 101 -9.20 -8.39 20.71
CA VAL A 101 -8.44 -7.23 20.23
C VAL A 101 -7.93 -7.45 18.80
N LEU A 102 -7.60 -8.71 18.47
CA LEU A 102 -7.14 -9.10 17.14
C LEU A 102 -8.17 -8.77 16.05
N VAL A 103 -9.46 -9.05 16.28
CA VAL A 103 -10.51 -8.74 15.29
C VAL A 103 -10.57 -7.26 14.95
N TYR A 104 -10.58 -6.40 15.97
CA TYR A 104 -10.63 -4.95 15.80
C TYR A 104 -9.38 -4.43 15.09
N LEU A 105 -8.18 -4.80 15.55
CA LEU A 105 -6.94 -4.33 14.95
C LEU A 105 -6.76 -4.83 13.52
N THR A 106 -7.13 -6.07 13.21
CA THR A 106 -7.08 -6.60 11.84
C THR A 106 -8.04 -5.85 10.93
N SER A 107 -9.27 -5.59 11.37
CA SER A 107 -10.22 -4.79 10.57
C SER A 107 -9.69 -3.38 10.30
N LEU A 108 -9.07 -2.75 11.30
CA LEU A 108 -8.47 -1.42 11.18
C LEU A 108 -7.28 -1.42 10.21
N GLN A 109 -6.38 -2.38 10.34
CA GLN A 109 -5.19 -2.52 9.49
C GLN A 109 -5.57 -2.72 8.02
N LEU A 110 -6.51 -3.62 7.73
CA LEU A 110 -7.01 -3.87 6.36
C LEU A 110 -7.69 -2.63 5.78
N SER A 111 -8.43 -1.88 6.61
CA SER A 111 -9.09 -0.64 6.19
C SER A 111 -8.10 0.45 5.80
N PHE A 112 -7.02 0.61 6.58
CA PHE A 112 -5.93 1.50 6.21
C PHE A 112 -5.23 1.04 4.93
N ALA A 113 -5.01 -0.26 4.74
CA ALA A 113 -4.42 -0.80 3.52
C ALA A 113 -5.29 -0.48 2.28
N ASN A 114 -6.59 -0.74 2.36
CA ASN A 114 -7.54 -0.43 1.28
C ASN A 114 -7.59 1.07 0.98
N SER A 115 -7.62 1.89 2.04
CA SER A 115 -7.65 3.34 1.90
C SER A 115 -6.37 3.92 1.32
N THR A 116 -5.22 3.25 1.54
CA THR A 116 -3.93 3.64 0.94
C THR A 116 -3.99 3.51 -0.59
N VAL A 117 -4.46 2.37 -1.09
CA VAL A 117 -4.60 2.14 -2.54
C VAL A 117 -5.65 3.06 -3.15
N PHE A 118 -6.77 3.26 -2.47
CA PHE A 118 -7.81 4.17 -2.94
C PHE A 118 -7.36 5.64 -2.94
N CYS A 119 -6.59 6.08 -1.93
CA CYS A 119 -5.98 7.41 -1.89
C CYS A 119 -5.02 7.61 -3.08
N LEU A 120 -4.25 6.59 -3.44
CA LEU A 120 -3.35 6.63 -4.60
C LEU A 120 -4.15 6.80 -5.91
N PHE A 121 -5.22 6.03 -6.08
CA PHE A 121 -6.11 6.13 -7.23
C PHE A 121 -6.77 7.50 -7.37
N ILE A 122 -7.42 7.99 -6.29
CA ILE A 122 -8.07 9.30 -6.29
C ILE A 122 -7.05 10.43 -6.50
N GLY A 123 -5.88 10.37 -5.86
CA GLY A 123 -4.80 11.32 -6.09
C GLY A 123 -4.32 11.35 -7.54
N GLY A 124 -4.31 10.19 -8.23
CA GLY A 124 -4.04 10.12 -9.65
C GLY A 124 -5.11 10.82 -10.51
N LEU A 125 -6.39 10.60 -10.20
CA LEU A 125 -7.51 11.27 -10.88
C LEU A 125 -7.49 12.78 -10.69
N THR A 126 -7.30 13.27 -9.46
CA THR A 126 -7.26 14.70 -9.18
C THR A 126 -6.09 15.38 -9.87
N SER A 127 -4.94 14.72 -9.93
CA SER A 127 -3.75 15.25 -10.62
C SER A 127 -3.90 15.40 -12.15
N THR A 128 -4.89 14.74 -12.77
CA THR A 128 -5.09 14.75 -14.22
C THR A 128 -6.28 15.58 -14.70
N SER A 129 -7.23 15.87 -13.81
CA SER A 129 -8.56 16.41 -14.18
C SER A 129 -8.91 17.72 -13.46
N LEU A 130 -8.21 18.11 -12.38
CA LEU A 130 -8.59 19.24 -11.52
C LEU A 130 -7.61 20.43 -11.54
N VAL A 131 -6.56 20.38 -12.37
CA VAL A 131 -5.70 21.56 -12.60
C VAL A 131 -6.54 22.76 -13.05
N ASP A 132 -7.65 22.51 -13.73
CA ASP A 132 -8.53 23.54 -14.30
C ASP A 132 -9.52 24.18 -13.31
N ILE A 133 -9.72 23.64 -12.09
CA ILE A 133 -10.83 24.05 -11.19
C ILE A 133 -10.36 24.81 -9.92
N GLY A 134 -9.06 25.04 -9.75
CA GLY A 134 -8.54 25.84 -8.64
C GLY A 134 -8.13 24.99 -7.42
N LEU A 135 -6.86 25.12 -7.07
CA LEU A 135 -6.02 24.25 -6.23
C LEU A 135 -6.57 23.92 -4.82
N LEU A 136 -7.44 24.75 -4.24
CA LEU A 136 -7.87 24.61 -2.83
C LEU A 136 -8.99 23.58 -2.64
N LYS A 137 -9.81 23.31 -3.66
CA LYS A 137 -10.91 22.34 -3.57
C LYS A 137 -10.41 20.89 -3.69
N SER A 138 -9.37 20.64 -4.49
CA SER A 138 -8.89 19.28 -4.79
C SER A 138 -8.49 18.50 -3.53
N ILE A 139 -7.67 19.09 -2.65
CA ILE A 139 -7.17 18.37 -1.47
C ILE A 139 -8.27 17.98 -0.49
N LEU A 140 -9.27 18.85 -0.31
CA LEU A 140 -10.38 18.59 0.58
C LEU A 140 -11.20 17.41 0.04
N ILE A 141 -11.41 17.38 -1.28
CA ILE A 141 -12.11 16.28 -1.95
C ILE A 141 -11.34 14.97 -1.74
N VAL A 142 -10.03 14.93 -2.01
CA VAL A 142 -9.23 13.71 -1.80
C VAL A 142 -9.36 13.22 -0.35
N ARG A 143 -9.16 14.12 0.63
CA ARG A 143 -9.22 13.74 2.05
C ARG A 143 -10.60 13.25 2.48
N VAL A 144 -11.66 13.95 2.09
CA VAL A 144 -13.03 13.58 2.47
C VAL A 144 -13.43 12.26 1.81
N VAL A 145 -13.15 12.11 0.51
CA VAL A 145 -13.50 10.89 -0.23
C VAL A 145 -12.70 9.69 0.28
N THR A 146 -11.40 9.84 0.54
CA THR A 146 -10.58 8.78 1.16
C THR A 146 -11.04 8.47 2.59
N PHE A 147 -11.44 9.48 3.37
CA PHE A 147 -11.94 9.25 4.73
C PHE A 147 -13.28 8.51 4.73
N VAL A 148 -14.21 8.88 3.85
CA VAL A 148 -15.47 8.15 3.67
C VAL A 148 -15.20 6.71 3.26
N TYR A 149 -14.30 6.49 2.30
CA TYR A 149 -13.90 5.15 1.89
C TYR A 149 -13.29 4.35 3.06
N PHE A 150 -12.44 4.96 3.87
CA PHE A 150 -11.90 4.33 5.08
C PHE A 150 -13.00 3.90 6.05
N VAL A 151 -13.96 4.77 6.36
CA VAL A 151 -15.09 4.46 7.26
C VAL A 151 -15.98 3.35 6.67
N THR A 152 -16.22 3.35 5.36
CA THR A 152 -16.97 2.26 4.73
C THR A 152 -16.20 0.94 4.78
N SER A 153 -14.88 0.97 4.54
CA SER A 153 -14.02 -0.20 4.56
C SER A 153 -13.98 -0.88 5.93
N ILE A 154 -13.89 -0.10 7.01
CA ILE A 154 -13.83 -0.65 8.37
C ILE A 154 -15.14 -1.31 8.77
N VAL A 155 -16.28 -0.71 8.42
CA VAL A 155 -17.60 -1.29 8.72
C VAL A 155 -17.80 -2.60 7.96
N VAL A 156 -17.50 -2.60 6.65
CA VAL A 156 -17.63 -3.79 5.79
C VAL A 156 -16.71 -4.90 6.27
N ILE A 157 -15.41 -4.62 6.43
CA ILE A 157 -14.43 -5.63 6.85
C ILE A 157 -14.79 -6.18 8.23
N TYR A 158 -15.11 -5.33 9.20
CA TYR A 158 -15.46 -5.77 10.55
C TYR A 158 -16.70 -6.68 10.56
N MET A 159 -17.76 -6.30 9.84
CA MET A 159 -18.99 -7.09 9.77
C MET A 159 -18.72 -8.48 9.18
N PHE A 160 -18.00 -8.56 8.05
CA PHE A 160 -17.72 -9.83 7.38
C PHE A 160 -16.67 -10.67 8.10
N LEU A 161 -15.78 -10.03 8.87
CA LEU A 161 -14.83 -10.71 9.74
C LEU A 161 -15.55 -11.41 10.89
N MET A 162 -16.54 -10.76 11.51
CA MET A 162 -17.40 -11.37 12.52
C MET A 162 -18.29 -12.48 11.95
N ALA A 163 -18.79 -12.31 10.72
CA ALA A 163 -19.57 -13.33 10.01
C ALA A 163 -18.70 -14.49 9.47
N LYS A 164 -17.37 -14.43 9.63
CA LYS A 164 -16.38 -15.38 9.07
C LYS A 164 -16.56 -15.65 7.57
N ASN A 165 -17.01 -14.65 6.80
CA ASN A 165 -17.22 -14.78 5.36
C ASN A 165 -15.96 -14.39 4.59
N SER A 166 -15.09 -15.39 4.34
CA SER A 166 -13.79 -15.21 3.68
C SER A 166 -13.89 -14.61 2.28
N PHE A 167 -14.96 -14.93 1.54
CA PHE A 167 -15.15 -14.50 0.16
C PHE A 167 -15.20 -12.98 0.03
N ILE A 168 -16.04 -12.35 0.86
CA ILE A 168 -16.28 -10.90 0.77
C ILE A 168 -15.06 -10.13 1.24
N ILE A 169 -14.37 -10.62 2.28
CA ILE A 169 -13.14 -10.01 2.75
C ILE A 169 -12.05 -10.09 1.67
N CYS A 170 -11.90 -11.24 1.01
CA CYS A 170 -10.95 -11.44 -0.07
C CYS A 170 -11.23 -10.49 -1.24
N PHE A 171 -12.50 -10.43 -1.68
CA PHE A 171 -12.93 -9.55 -2.76
C PHE A 171 -12.62 -8.09 -2.45
N PHE A 172 -13.02 -7.62 -1.27
CA PHE A 172 -12.88 -6.21 -0.88
C PHE A 172 -11.42 -5.80 -0.60
N THR A 173 -10.58 -6.72 -0.13
CA THR A 173 -9.19 -6.43 0.27
C THR A 173 -8.18 -6.68 -0.85
N PHE A 174 -8.38 -7.70 -1.67
CA PHE A 174 -7.40 -8.06 -2.71
C PHE A 174 -7.88 -7.65 -4.10
N ILE A 175 -9.07 -8.11 -4.52
CA ILE A 175 -9.56 -7.91 -5.89
C ILE A 175 -9.86 -6.44 -6.16
N LEU A 176 -10.58 -5.78 -5.25
CA LEU A 176 -10.92 -4.37 -5.39
C LEU A 176 -9.67 -3.49 -5.44
N ASN A 177 -8.71 -3.72 -4.53
CA ASN A 177 -7.44 -2.99 -4.50
C ASN A 177 -6.61 -3.23 -5.75
N LEU A 178 -6.58 -4.46 -6.27
CA LEU A 178 -5.90 -4.77 -7.54
C LEU A 178 -6.52 -3.99 -8.70
N GLY A 179 -7.85 -3.94 -8.78
CA GLY A 179 -8.57 -3.14 -9.78
C GLY A 179 -8.27 -1.65 -9.67
N LEU A 180 -8.28 -1.08 -8.46
CA LEU A 180 -7.95 0.33 -8.21
C LEU A 180 -6.49 0.66 -8.58
N ALA A 181 -5.55 -0.22 -8.23
CA ALA A 181 -4.14 -0.06 -8.60
C ALA A 181 -3.95 -0.13 -10.12
N PHE A 182 -4.65 -1.03 -10.80
CA PHE A 182 -4.61 -1.14 -12.26
C PHE A 182 -5.18 0.11 -12.95
N LEU A 183 -6.33 0.61 -12.49
CA LEU A 183 -6.91 1.86 -12.98
C LEU A 183 -5.97 3.05 -12.74
N TYR A 184 -5.30 3.11 -11.58
CA TYR A 184 -4.27 4.12 -11.31
C TYR A 184 -3.14 4.06 -12.34
N LEU A 185 -2.61 2.86 -12.65
CA LEU A 185 -1.56 2.70 -13.65
C LEU A 185 -1.99 3.21 -15.02
N ILE A 186 -3.21 2.88 -15.47
CA ILE A 186 -3.75 3.37 -16.74
C ILE A 186 -3.80 4.90 -16.75
N LEU A 187 -4.35 5.51 -15.70
CA LEU A 187 -4.46 6.97 -15.59
C LEU A 187 -3.08 7.64 -15.63
N GLN A 188 -2.08 7.08 -14.95
CA GLN A 188 -0.73 7.63 -14.96
C GLN A 188 -0.03 7.47 -16.31
N VAL A 189 -0.24 6.36 -17.01
CA VAL A 189 0.28 6.21 -18.38
C VAL A 189 -0.35 7.25 -19.31
N LEU A 190 -1.67 7.44 -19.25
CA LEU A 190 -2.37 8.47 -20.03
C LEU A 190 -1.91 9.89 -19.67
N LYS A 191 -1.56 10.14 -18.40
CA LYS A 191 -0.96 11.40 -17.95
C LYS A 191 0.42 11.61 -18.57
N LEU A 192 1.29 10.60 -18.51
CA LEU A 192 2.64 10.68 -19.05
C LEU A 192 2.67 10.90 -20.57
N ILE A 193 1.73 10.30 -21.30
CA ILE A 193 1.60 10.49 -22.75
C ILE A 193 1.21 11.95 -23.06
N ARG A 194 0.27 12.52 -22.29
CA ARG A 194 -0.14 13.92 -22.48
C ARG A 194 0.94 14.94 -22.14
N LEU A 195 1.87 14.58 -21.27
CA LEU A 195 2.95 15.46 -20.82
C LEU A 195 4.26 15.28 -21.59
N ASP A 196 4.30 14.40 -22.60
CA ASP A 196 5.53 14.00 -23.30
C ASP A 196 6.69 13.73 -22.33
N ALA A 197 6.38 12.98 -21.27
CA ALA A 197 7.31 12.79 -20.17
C ALA A 197 8.52 11.94 -20.57
N GLU A 198 9.65 12.18 -19.89
CA GLU A 198 10.88 11.41 -20.10
C GLU A 198 10.73 9.91 -19.81
N VAL A 199 11.59 9.10 -20.44
CA VAL A 199 11.61 7.63 -20.33
C VAL A 199 11.76 7.16 -18.86
N TRP A 200 12.43 7.94 -18.02
CA TRP A 200 12.61 7.59 -16.61
C TRP A 200 11.29 7.54 -15.83
N ALA A 201 10.33 8.42 -16.14
CA ALA A 201 9.01 8.42 -15.51
C ALA A 201 8.20 7.17 -15.89
N TYR A 202 8.27 6.73 -17.15
CA TYR A 202 7.67 5.46 -17.58
C TYR A 202 8.33 4.25 -16.91
N GLY A 203 9.67 4.24 -16.85
CA GLY A 203 10.42 3.16 -16.24
C GLY A 203 10.09 2.98 -14.75
N THR A 204 10.03 4.07 -13.99
CA THR A 204 9.69 4.02 -12.55
C THR A 204 8.27 3.50 -12.30
N LEU A 205 7.31 3.87 -13.16
CA LEU A 205 5.93 3.38 -13.08
C LEU A 205 5.81 1.88 -13.38
N ILE A 206 6.49 1.41 -14.44
CA ILE A 206 6.52 -0.02 -14.81
C ILE A 206 7.18 -0.86 -13.72
N ILE A 207 8.33 -0.43 -13.20
CA ILE A 207 9.03 -1.13 -12.13
C ILE A 207 8.15 -1.19 -10.87
N SER A 208 7.42 -0.12 -10.55
CA SER A 208 6.44 -0.14 -9.46
C SER A 208 5.35 -1.20 -9.68
N ALA A 209 4.81 -1.31 -10.89
CA ALA A 209 3.78 -2.30 -11.20
C ALA A 209 4.32 -3.74 -11.07
N LEU A 210 5.55 -3.98 -11.55
CA LEU A 210 6.21 -5.29 -11.43
C LEU A 210 6.40 -5.69 -9.97
N PHE A 211 6.87 -4.76 -9.12
CA PHE A 211 7.01 -5.03 -7.68
C PHE A 211 5.68 -5.24 -6.97
N PHE A 212 4.62 -4.52 -7.36
CA PHE A 212 3.30 -4.75 -6.81
C PHE A 212 2.79 -6.16 -7.15
N MET A 213 2.93 -6.58 -8.41
CA MET A 213 2.56 -7.93 -8.85
C MET A 213 3.41 -9.01 -8.18
N SER A 214 4.73 -8.80 -8.05
CA SER A 214 5.62 -9.74 -7.37
C SER A 214 5.36 -9.83 -5.87
N GLY A 215 4.81 -8.78 -5.25
CA GLY A 215 4.37 -8.82 -3.85
C GLY A 215 3.13 -9.67 -3.66
N ILE A 216 2.15 -9.61 -4.57
CA ILE A 216 0.91 -10.39 -4.47
C ILE A 216 1.15 -11.89 -4.67
N LEU A 217 2.12 -12.28 -5.50
CA LEU A 217 2.41 -13.68 -5.80
C LEU A 217 2.63 -14.54 -4.54
N PRO A 218 3.54 -14.18 -3.61
CA PRO A 218 3.74 -14.89 -2.34
C PRO A 218 2.49 -15.07 -1.49
N LEU A 219 1.41 -14.30 -1.68
CA LEU A 219 0.17 -14.43 -0.91
C LEU A 219 -0.70 -15.62 -1.36
N PHE A 220 -0.59 -16.03 -2.62
CA PHE A 220 -1.45 -17.07 -3.19
C PHE A 220 -0.67 -18.28 -3.67
N PHE A 221 0.61 -18.10 -3.99
CA PHE A 221 1.47 -19.14 -4.53
C PHE A 221 2.85 -19.08 -3.88
N GLY A 222 3.46 -20.24 -3.69
CA GLY A 222 4.89 -20.30 -3.40
C GLY A 222 5.29 -20.14 -1.94
N SER A 223 4.36 -19.92 -1.01
CA SER A 223 4.71 -19.80 0.42
C SER A 223 5.35 -21.08 0.97
N GLU A 224 4.85 -22.26 0.59
CA GLU A 224 5.47 -23.55 0.95
C GLU A 224 6.90 -23.67 0.43
N TYR A 225 7.14 -23.35 -0.84
CA TYR A 225 8.48 -23.41 -1.43
C TYR A 225 9.43 -22.42 -0.77
N ILE A 226 8.97 -21.20 -0.46
CA ILE A 226 9.75 -20.18 0.25
C ILE A 226 10.14 -20.67 1.65
N ALA A 227 9.19 -21.27 2.38
CA ALA A 227 9.44 -21.79 3.72
C ALA A 227 10.40 -22.98 3.71
N LEU A 228 10.31 -23.87 2.70
CA LEU A 228 11.21 -25.02 2.55
C LEU A 228 12.62 -24.61 2.11
N LEU A 229 12.74 -23.70 1.14
CA LEU A 229 14.05 -23.23 0.62
C LEU A 229 14.82 -22.37 1.63
N SER A 230 14.11 -21.72 2.55
CA SER A 230 14.71 -20.84 3.56
C SER A 230 14.86 -21.49 4.93
N ASP A 231 14.68 -22.81 5.07
CA ASP A 231 14.67 -23.51 6.36
C ASP A 231 13.74 -22.85 7.41
N ARG A 232 12.61 -22.28 6.94
CA ARG A 232 11.63 -21.51 7.73
C ARG A 232 12.20 -20.25 8.41
N TYR A 233 13.29 -19.70 7.91
CA TYR A 233 13.76 -18.37 8.31
C TYR A 233 12.94 -17.25 7.66
N LEU A 234 12.52 -17.43 6.40
CA LEU A 234 11.74 -16.45 5.65
C LEU A 234 10.36 -17.00 5.31
N ASP A 235 9.36 -16.12 5.38
CA ASP A 235 7.97 -16.43 5.06
C ASP A 235 7.48 -15.68 3.82
N GLY A 236 6.39 -16.15 3.21
CA GLY A 236 5.70 -15.42 2.15
C GLY A 236 5.31 -13.98 2.56
N LEU A 237 4.97 -13.77 3.83
CA LEU A 237 4.63 -12.44 4.37
C LEU A 237 5.82 -11.45 4.33
N PHE A 238 7.04 -11.94 4.54
CA PHE A 238 8.26 -11.13 4.44
C PHE A 238 8.42 -10.61 3.00
N PHE A 239 8.32 -11.50 2.00
CA PHE A 239 8.45 -11.12 0.60
C PHE A 239 7.31 -10.21 0.13
N PHE A 240 6.08 -10.44 0.60
CA PHE A 240 4.95 -9.54 0.36
C PHE A 240 5.30 -8.11 0.79
N HIS A 241 5.72 -7.90 2.04
CA HIS A 241 6.06 -6.56 2.52
C HIS A 241 7.29 -5.97 1.86
N LEU A 242 8.32 -6.77 1.57
CA LEU A 242 9.51 -6.33 0.86
C LEU A 242 9.17 -5.76 -0.52
N PHE A 243 8.41 -6.51 -1.32
CA PHE A 243 8.06 -6.09 -2.67
C PHE A 243 7.07 -4.93 -2.70
N ILE A 244 6.07 -4.92 -1.82
CA ILE A 244 5.15 -3.78 -1.70
C ILE A 244 5.91 -2.51 -1.29
N PHE A 245 6.84 -2.62 -0.35
CA PHE A 245 7.69 -1.50 0.05
C PHE A 245 8.56 -0.98 -1.10
N CYS A 246 9.20 -1.86 -1.86
CA CYS A 246 9.93 -1.50 -3.07
C CYS A 246 9.03 -0.80 -4.11
N GLY A 247 7.81 -1.29 -4.32
CA GLY A 247 6.82 -0.64 -5.17
C GLY A 247 6.51 0.79 -4.72
N ILE A 248 6.32 1.01 -3.42
CA ILE A 248 6.03 2.34 -2.86
C ILE A 248 7.21 3.31 -3.01
N ILE A 249 8.45 2.83 -2.90
CA ILE A 249 9.63 3.65 -3.22
C ILE A 249 9.58 4.08 -4.69
N MET A 250 9.22 3.17 -5.60
CA MET A 250 9.15 3.49 -7.03
C MET A 250 8.02 4.46 -7.35
N ILE A 251 6.86 4.36 -6.69
CA ILE A 251 5.78 5.36 -6.77
C ILE A 251 6.27 6.74 -6.29
N HIS A 252 7.07 6.78 -5.23
CA HIS A 252 7.66 8.03 -4.76
C HIS A 252 8.65 8.63 -5.76
N LYS A 253 9.50 7.80 -6.36
CA LYS A 253 10.43 8.23 -7.41
C LYS A 253 9.69 8.73 -8.65
N TYR A 254 8.64 8.02 -9.05
CA TYR A 254 7.74 8.42 -10.12
C TYR A 254 7.10 9.80 -9.85
N TRP A 255 6.60 10.02 -8.63
CA TRP A 255 6.04 11.32 -8.26
C TRP A 255 7.09 12.44 -8.33
N LEU A 256 8.33 12.17 -7.89
CA LEU A 256 9.42 13.15 -7.99
C LEU A 256 9.76 13.50 -9.44
N SER A 257 9.82 12.50 -10.34
CA SER A 257 10.16 12.72 -11.75
C SER A 257 9.10 13.57 -12.47
N VAL A 258 7.82 13.31 -12.21
CA VAL A 258 6.73 14.08 -12.82
C VAL A 258 6.70 15.52 -12.30
N CYS A 259 6.94 15.74 -11.00
CA CYS A 259 6.93 17.08 -10.42
C CYS A 259 8.07 17.99 -10.93
N GLU A 260 9.24 17.43 -11.24
CA GLU A 260 10.36 18.20 -11.80
C GLU A 260 10.00 18.76 -13.18
N ASN A 261 9.37 17.93 -14.03
CA ASN A 261 8.88 18.37 -15.35
C ASN A 261 7.77 19.42 -15.25
N GLU A 262 6.80 19.25 -14.34
CA GLU A 262 5.72 20.23 -14.14
C GLU A 262 6.28 21.60 -13.71
N ALA A 263 7.32 21.63 -12.86
CA ALA A 263 7.95 22.87 -12.42
C ALA A 263 8.69 23.59 -13.57
N GLU A 264 9.39 22.83 -14.41
CA GLU A 264 10.05 23.37 -15.61
C GLU A 264 9.03 23.97 -16.59
N CYS A 265 7.92 23.27 -16.84
CA CYS A 265 6.84 23.77 -17.71
C CYS A 265 6.26 25.10 -17.20
N ILE A 266 5.96 25.24 -15.90
CA ILE A 266 5.46 26.49 -15.32
C ILE A 266 6.49 27.62 -15.52
N SER A 267 7.78 27.34 -15.29
CA SER A 267 8.83 28.34 -15.45
C SER A 267 8.94 28.85 -16.89
N LEU A 268 8.72 27.98 -17.89
CA LEU A 268 8.74 28.35 -19.31
C LEU A 268 7.53 29.21 -19.69
N ILE A 269 6.34 28.90 -19.17
CA ILE A 269 5.12 29.69 -19.41
C ILE A 269 5.29 31.11 -18.85
N VAL A 270 5.73 31.24 -17.60
CA VAL A 270 5.98 32.55 -16.96
C VAL A 270 7.03 33.34 -17.75
N LYS A 271 8.09 32.69 -18.22
CA LYS A 271 9.15 33.35 -18.99
C LYS A 271 8.71 33.73 -20.42
N GLY A 272 7.74 33.01 -20.99
CA GLY A 272 7.09 33.34 -22.27
C GLY A 272 6.12 34.51 -22.15
N GLU A 273 5.35 34.58 -21.06
CA GLU A 273 4.48 35.74 -20.77
C GLU A 273 5.29 37.02 -20.52
N ILE A 274 6.43 36.94 -19.83
CA ILE A 274 7.31 38.10 -19.59
C ILE A 274 7.98 38.60 -20.88
N LYS A 275 8.14 37.76 -21.91
CA LYS A 275 8.69 38.19 -23.21
C LYS A 275 7.67 38.87 -24.13
N ASN A 276 6.38 38.77 -23.82
CA ASN A 276 5.29 39.32 -24.62
C ASN A 276 4.67 40.60 -24.01
N VAL A 277 5.37 41.26 -23.07
CA VAL A 277 5.05 42.57 -22.50
C VAL A 277 6.20 43.53 -22.77
#